data_AF-A0AAE2C662-F1
#
_entry.id   AF-A0AAE2C662-F1
#
_cell.length_a   1.000
_cell.length_b   1.000
_cell.length_c   1.000
_cell.angle_alpha   90.00
_cell.angle_beta   90.00
_cell.angle_gamma   90.00
#
_symmetry.space_group_name_H-M   'P 1'
#
loop_
_entity.id
_entity.type
_entity.pdbx_description
1 polymer ?
#
loop_
_entity_poly.entity_id
_entity_poly.type
_entity_poly.pdbx_seq_one_letter_code
_entity_poly.pdbx_strand_id
1 'polypeptide(L)'
;MENELESKRVDVVRKLLMMSANKRIPLSKIYHNRLLFGIPEDFRDRVAEYPDYFRVVIEDDGKRVLELVNWDSSLSVSALEKEFMVAEDKVKKSIQISYETRQSIGVGYGG
;
A
#
# COMPACT_ATOMS: atom_id res chain seq x y z
N MET A 1 28.79 2.82 -5.75
CA MET A 1 27.69 3.81 -5.70
C MET A 1 26.33 3.19 -5.96
N GLU A 2 26.19 2.18 -6.82
CA GLU A 2 24.90 1.56 -7.15
C GLU A 2 24.25 0.78 -5.99
N ASN A 3 25.03 0.06 -5.18
CA ASN A 3 24.51 -0.73 -4.06
C ASN A 3 23.83 0.12 -2.97
N GLU A 4 24.22 1.39 -2.79
CA GLU A 4 23.61 2.25 -1.77
C GLU A 4 22.19 2.67 -2.16
N LEU A 5 21.97 2.96 -3.45
CA LEU A 5 20.64 3.27 -3.97
C LEU A 5 19.71 2.07 -3.91
N GLU A 6 20.25 0.89 -4.18
CA GLU A 6 19.52 -0.36 -4.05
C GLU A 6 19.11 -0.64 -2.59
N SER A 7 20.04 -0.52 -1.66
CA SER A 7 19.75 -0.71 -0.24
C SER A 7 18.69 0.27 0.27
N LYS A 8 18.71 1.53 -0.19
CA LYS A 8 17.67 2.52 0.13
C LYS A 8 16.30 2.12 -0.42
N ARG A 9 16.22 1.57 -1.64
CA ARG A 9 14.96 1.11 -2.24
C ARG A 9 14.36 -0.06 -1.46
N VAL A 10 15.20 -1.02 -1.07
CA VAL A 10 14.80 -2.15 -0.21
C VAL A 10 14.26 -1.64 1.12
N ASP A 11 14.95 -0.68 1.74
CA ASP A 11 14.54 -0.08 3.00
C ASP A 11 13.18 0.63 2.93
N VAL A 12 12.94 1.39 1.86
CA VAL A 12 11.64 2.03 1.59
C VAL A 12 10.52 1.00 1.55
N VAL A 13 10.70 -0.11 0.83
CA VAL A 13 9.66 -1.15 0.73
C VAL A 13 9.48 -1.89 2.06
N ARG A 14 10.57 -2.16 2.80
CA ARG A 14 10.48 -2.72 4.15
C ARG A 14 9.66 -1.83 5.08
N LYS A 15 9.93 -0.52 5.08
CA LYS A 15 9.16 0.46 5.86
C LYS A 15 7.69 0.48 5.45
N LEU A 16 7.40 0.50 4.16
CA LEU A 16 6.03 0.53 3.63
C LEU A 16 5.22 -0.72 4.04
N LEU A 17 5.86 -1.89 4.04
CA LEU A 17 5.27 -3.11 4.60
C LEU A 17 5.05 -3.01 6.11
N MET A 18 6.00 -2.45 6.87
CA MET A 18 5.86 -2.26 8.32
C MET A 18 4.70 -1.31 8.69
N MET A 19 4.49 -0.28 7.89
CA MET A 19 3.39 0.69 8.00
C MET A 19 2.03 0.06 7.69
N SER A 20 2.01 -1.01 6.90
CA SER A 20 0.77 -1.69 6.49
C SER A 20 0.25 -2.59 7.60
N ALA A 21 -1.05 -2.53 7.88
CA ALA A 21 -1.70 -3.23 8.99
C ALA A 21 -1.37 -4.74 9.07
N ASN A 22 -1.20 -5.39 7.91
CA ASN A 22 -0.99 -6.84 7.85
C ASN A 22 0.46 -7.24 7.54
N LYS A 23 1.42 -6.29 7.46
CA LYS A 23 2.79 -6.56 6.98
C LYS A 23 2.83 -7.21 5.60
N ARG A 24 1.76 -7.00 4.83
CA ARG A 24 1.44 -7.63 3.56
C ARG A 24 0.82 -6.59 2.65
N ILE A 25 1.32 -6.49 1.42
CA ILE A 25 0.78 -5.59 0.41
C ILE A 25 0.73 -6.31 -0.93
N PRO A 26 -0.39 -6.25 -1.67
CA PRO A 26 -0.47 -6.76 -3.03
C PRO A 26 0.62 -6.14 -3.91
N LEU A 27 1.37 -6.95 -4.66
CA LEU A 27 2.39 -6.46 -5.59
C LEU A 27 1.82 -5.48 -6.61
N SER A 28 0.56 -5.66 -7.02
CA SER A 28 -0.17 -4.70 -7.85
C SER A 28 -0.22 -3.31 -7.21
N LYS A 29 -0.49 -3.21 -5.91
CA LYS A 29 -0.58 -1.92 -5.20
C LYS A 29 0.77 -1.22 -5.09
N ILE A 30 1.84 -1.98 -4.83
CA ILE A 30 3.22 -1.47 -4.86
C ILE A 30 3.54 -0.97 -6.27
N TYR A 31 3.21 -1.74 -7.31
CA TYR A 31 3.47 -1.37 -8.70
C TYR A 31 2.73 -0.09 -9.13
N HIS A 32 1.47 0.08 -8.73
CA HIS A 32 0.69 1.29 -9.02
C HIS A 32 1.26 2.53 -8.34
N ASN A 33 1.80 2.40 -7.14
CA ASN A 33 2.36 3.52 -6.37
C ASN A 33 3.89 3.61 -6.47
N ARG A 34 4.55 2.80 -7.31
CA ARG A 34 6.02 2.70 -7.39
C ARG A 34 6.70 4.04 -7.63
N LEU A 35 6.07 4.91 -8.43
CA LEU A 35 6.56 6.25 -8.74
C LEU A 35 6.54 7.18 -7.53
N LEU A 36 5.56 7.02 -6.63
CA LEU A 36 5.46 7.82 -5.41
C LEU A 36 6.60 7.50 -4.42
N PHE A 37 7.03 6.23 -4.41
CA PHE A 37 8.05 5.73 -3.50
C PHE A 37 9.45 5.62 -4.12
N GLY A 38 9.61 5.99 -5.40
CA GLY A 38 10.89 5.87 -6.11
C GLY A 38 11.34 4.42 -6.34
N ILE A 39 10.40 3.48 -6.42
CA ILE A 39 10.67 2.05 -6.60
C ILE A 39 10.76 1.75 -8.12
N PRO A 40 11.83 1.09 -8.59
CA PRO A 40 11.96 0.68 -9.99
C PRO A 40 10.99 -0.45 -10.35
N GLU A 41 10.70 -0.62 -11.64
CA GLU A 41 9.82 -1.70 -12.11
C GLU A 41 10.40 -3.09 -11.86
N ASP A 42 11.73 -3.23 -12.01
CA ASP A 42 12.48 -4.46 -11.77
C ASP A 42 12.54 -4.84 -10.29
N PHE A 43 12.02 -3.99 -9.39
CA PHE A 43 11.99 -4.30 -7.97
C PHE A 43 11.30 -5.63 -7.71
N ARG A 44 10.24 -5.96 -8.48
CA ARG A 44 9.50 -7.23 -8.37
C ARG A 44 10.41 -8.45 -8.48
N ASP A 45 11.30 -8.45 -9.46
CA ASP A 45 12.25 -9.52 -9.71
C ASP A 45 13.34 -9.52 -8.64
N ARG A 46 13.80 -8.33 -8.24
CA ARG A 46 14.76 -8.16 -7.16
C ARG A 46 14.26 -8.64 -5.82
N VAL A 47 12.94 -8.62 -5.57
CA VAL A 47 12.42 -9.12 -4.29
C VAL A 47 12.79 -10.58 -4.04
N ALA A 48 12.91 -11.37 -5.11
CA ALA A 48 13.35 -12.75 -5.02
C ALA A 48 14.81 -12.90 -4.57
N GLU A 49 15.65 -11.87 -4.75
CA GLU A 49 17.04 -11.82 -4.28
C GLU A 49 17.15 -11.54 -2.77
N TYR A 50 16.05 -11.11 -2.13
CA TYR A 50 16.00 -10.73 -0.72
C TYR A 50 15.01 -11.60 0.09
N PRO A 51 15.16 -12.94 0.10
CA PRO A 51 14.23 -13.85 0.78
C PRO A 51 14.22 -13.71 2.31
N ASP A 52 15.28 -13.14 2.89
CA ASP A 52 15.38 -12.87 4.33
C ASP A 52 14.47 -11.70 4.75
N TYR A 53 14.21 -10.77 3.83
CA TYR A 53 13.39 -9.59 4.09
C TYR A 53 11.96 -9.77 3.58
N PHE A 54 11.79 -10.40 2.42
CA PHE A 54 10.50 -10.45 1.74
C PHE A 54 10.12 -11.85 1.30
N ARG A 55 8.81 -12.11 1.32
CA ARG A 55 8.21 -13.34 0.82
C ARG A 55 7.08 -12.99 -0.14
N VAL A 56 7.09 -13.61 -1.32
CA VAL A 56 5.99 -13.50 -2.28
C VAL A 56 5.02 -14.63 -2.00
N VAL A 57 3.78 -14.30 -1.64
CA VAL A 57 2.69 -15.24 -1.42
C VAL A 57 1.69 -15.10 -2.56
N ILE A 58 1.19 -16.20 -3.08
CA ILE A 58 0.09 -16.21 -4.05
C ILE A 58 -1.18 -16.55 -3.27
N GLU A 59 -2.12 -15.62 -3.24
CA GLU A 59 -3.44 -15.83 -2.63
C GLU A 59 -4.30 -16.75 -3.50
N ASP A 60 -5.38 -17.26 -2.93
CA ASP A 60 -6.35 -18.15 -3.62
C ASP A 60 -6.93 -17.52 -4.91
N ASP A 61 -7.10 -16.19 -4.90
CA ASP A 61 -7.57 -15.39 -6.04
C ASP A 61 -6.50 -15.19 -7.14
N GLY A 62 -5.32 -15.82 -7.02
CA GLY A 62 -4.19 -15.70 -7.95
C GLY A 62 -3.40 -14.39 -7.81
N LYS A 63 -3.79 -13.53 -6.86
CA LYS A 63 -3.10 -12.26 -6.57
C LYS A 63 -1.77 -12.53 -5.86
N ARG A 64 -0.71 -11.91 -6.36
CA ARG A 64 0.61 -11.95 -5.71
C ARG A 64 0.70 -10.86 -4.65
N VAL A 65 0.97 -11.27 -3.42
CA VAL A 65 1.11 -10.41 -2.25
C VAL A 65 2.54 -10.48 -1.77
N LEU A 66 3.12 -9.33 -1.47
CA LEU A 66 4.41 -9.23 -0.85
C LEU A 66 4.25 -9.15 0.66
N GLU A 67 4.91 -10.04 1.38
CA GLU A 67 4.90 -10.13 2.83
C GLU A 67 6.30 -9.86 3.40
N LEU A 68 6.35 -9.14 4.52
CA LEU A 68 7.58 -8.92 5.26
C LEU A 68 7.90 -10.16 6.12
N VAL A 69 9.06 -10.75 5.91
CA VAL A 69 9.54 -11.94 6.65
C VAL A 69 10.12 -11.52 7.99
N ASN A 70 11.04 -10.55 7.97
CA ASN A 70 11.73 -10.09 9.17
C ASN A 70 11.38 -8.63 9.48
N TRP A 71 10.81 -8.41 10.68
CA TRP A 71 10.49 -7.08 11.16
C TRP A 71 11.69 -6.46 11.85
N ASP A 72 12.06 -5.26 11.42
CA ASP A 72 13.11 -4.47 12.04
C ASP A 72 12.51 -3.20 12.65
N SER A 73 12.42 -3.17 13.98
CA SER A 73 11.82 -2.06 14.72
C SER A 73 12.59 -0.75 14.55
N SER A 74 13.88 -0.78 14.19
CA SER A 74 14.64 0.45 13.93
C SER A 74 14.14 1.20 12.69
N LEU A 75 13.58 0.46 11.72
CA LEU A 75 13.03 1.03 10.49
C LEU A 75 11.62 1.60 10.70
N SER A 76 10.83 0.99 11.58
CA SER A 76 9.44 1.39 11.85
C SER A 76 9.31 2.66 12.68
N VAL A 77 10.28 2.97 13.56
CA VAL A 77 10.26 4.20 14.39
C VAL A 77 10.42 5.45 13.52
N SER A 78 11.25 5.39 12.47
CA SER A 78 11.51 6.54 11.60
C SER A 78 10.34 6.89 10.67
N ALA A 79 9.40 5.98 10.42
CA ALA A 79 8.27 6.19 9.50
C ALA A 79 7.01 6.68 10.23
N LEU A 80 6.80 6.29 11.50
CA LEU A 80 5.69 6.78 12.32
C LEU A 80 5.70 8.30 12.52
N GLU A 81 6.89 8.93 12.54
CA GLU A 81 7.01 10.39 12.62
C GLU A 81 6.60 11.11 11.32
N LYS A 82 6.45 10.39 10.19
CA LYS A 82 6.10 10.98 8.88
C LYS A 82 4.76 10.56 8.28
N GLU A 83 4.16 9.44 8.69
CA GLU A 83 3.01 8.85 7.99
C GLU A 83 1.63 9.03 8.68
N PHE A 84 1.32 10.25 9.10
CA PHE A 84 -0.08 10.66 9.32
C PHE A 84 -0.90 10.81 8.01
N MET A 85 -0.45 10.22 6.89
CA MET A 85 -0.95 10.55 5.55
C MET A 85 -1.14 9.36 4.59
N VAL A 86 -1.57 8.17 5.02
CA VAL A 86 -2.26 7.26 4.07
C VAL A 86 -3.23 6.32 4.78
N ALA A 87 -4.13 6.89 5.57
CA ALA A 87 -5.30 6.14 6.02
C ALA A 87 -6.17 5.82 4.79
N GLU A 88 -6.09 4.58 4.34
CA GLU A 88 -7.01 3.91 3.42
C GLU A 88 -8.44 3.81 3.99
N ASP A 89 -9.02 4.93 4.41
CA ASP A 89 -10.42 5.03 4.87
C ASP A 89 -11.14 6.25 4.27
N LYS A 90 -10.52 7.02 3.36
CA LYS A 90 -11.21 8.12 2.66
C LYS A 90 -12.01 7.72 1.42
N VAL A 91 -11.99 6.44 1.00
CA VAL A 91 -12.88 5.94 -0.06
C VAL A 91 -14.23 5.44 0.47
N LYS A 92 -14.51 5.55 1.77
CA LYS A 92 -15.88 5.31 2.29
C LYS A 92 -16.74 6.57 2.28
N LYS A 93 -16.13 7.77 2.31
CA LYS A 93 -16.87 9.03 2.39
C LYS A 93 -17.38 9.54 1.04
N SER A 94 -16.76 9.16 -0.08
CA SER A 94 -17.17 9.58 -1.42
C SER A 94 -18.36 8.78 -1.97
N ILE A 95 -18.55 7.53 -1.56
CA ILE A 95 -19.69 6.70 -1.99
C ILE A 95 -20.97 7.09 -1.23
N GLN A 96 -20.87 7.58 0.00
CA GLN A 96 -22.05 8.00 0.78
C GLN A 96 -22.69 9.29 0.24
N ILE A 97 -21.91 10.18 -0.38
CA ILE A 97 -22.42 11.45 -0.94
C ILE A 97 -23.29 11.21 -2.19
N SER A 98 -23.12 10.06 -2.87
CA SER A 98 -23.88 9.76 -4.09
C SER A 98 -25.30 9.21 -3.82
N TYR A 99 -25.56 8.67 -2.63
CA TYR A 99 -26.91 8.19 -2.27
C TYR A 99 -27.83 9.30 -1.76
N GLU A 100 -27.27 10.37 -1.18
CA GLU A 100 -28.05 11.51 -0.66
C GLU A 100 -28.65 12.38 -1.78
N THR A 101 -28.09 12.36 -3.00
CA THR A 101 -28.56 13.21 -4.12
C THR A 101 -29.79 12.63 -4.85
N ARG A 102 -30.33 11.47 -4.45
CA ARG A 102 -31.34 10.74 -5.24
C ARG A 102 -32.73 10.59 -4.59
N GLN A 103 -32.98 11.15 -3.39
CA GLN A 103 -34.30 11.01 -2.72
C GLN A 103 -35.08 12.32 -2.43
N SER A 104 -34.69 13.48 -2.98
CA SER A 104 -35.46 14.73 -2.77
C SER A 104 -35.77 15.49 -4.07
N ILE A 105 -36.06 14.76 -5.15
CA ILE A 105 -36.77 15.31 -6.30
C ILE A 105 -37.93 14.41 -6.72
N GLY A 106 -39.15 14.94 -6.59
CA GLY A 106 -40.44 14.38 -7.01
C GLY A 106 -41.26 13.86 -5.82
N VAL A 107 -42.53 14.21 -5.59
CA VAL A 107 -43.60 14.74 -6.45
C VAL A 107 -44.65 15.38 -5.52
N GLY A 108 -45.25 16.51 -5.92
CA GLY A 108 -46.31 17.16 -5.14
C GLY A 108 -47.68 16.48 -5.28
N TYR A 109 -48.59 16.72 -4.34
CA TYR A 109 -50.06 16.61 -4.50
C TYR A 109 -50.79 17.39 -3.40
N GLY A 110 -51.76 18.23 -3.80
CA GLY A 110 -53.04 18.40 -3.11
C GLY A 110 -53.16 19.50 -2.05
N GLY A 111 -53.94 20.53 -2.39
CA GLY A 111 -54.45 21.57 -1.50
C GLY A 111 -55.15 22.67 -2.29
#